data_AF-A0A5J4Q0Q3-F1
#
_entry.id   AF-A0A5J4Q0Q3-F1
#
_cell.length_a   1.000
_cell.length_b   1.000
_cell.length_c   1.000
_cell.angle_alpha   90.00
_cell.angle_beta   90.00
_cell.angle_gamma   90.00
#
_symmetry.space_group_name_H-M   'P 1'
#
loop_
_entity.id
_entity.type
_entity.pdbx_description
1 polymer ?
#
loop_
_entity_poly.entity_id
_entity_poly.type
_entity_poly.pdbx_seq_one_letter_code
_entity_poly.pdbx_strand_id
1 'polypeptide(L)'
;MQIGDKVRFLNEVGGGTVKGFQGKDTALVEDADGFDIPVPVRECVVIDTDDYNIKRKPVTPTLSKVEEPIKPTKSEIKIHPVEMRGRDVLNVVLAFVPEDIKEVSSTSFEAYLVNDSNYYLYYIYANAEGNAWKTRSHGLIDPNTKFLLEEFTRDSLNELERVSVQFIAFKDNKTYMPKPAVNVELRIDTVKFYKLHTFRESIYFEELALIYDIVKDDNPTKQVYISAEDIQTALLQKKDA
;
A
#
# COMPACT_ATOMS: atom_id res chain seq x y z
N MET A 1 50.26 -18.18 -10.23
CA MET A 1 50.10 -19.43 -9.48
C MET A 1 51.49 -19.87 -9.03
N GLN A 2 51.79 -19.63 -7.77
CA GLN A 2 53.01 -20.04 -7.08
C GLN A 2 52.64 -20.99 -5.94
N ILE A 3 53.66 -21.64 -5.37
CA ILE A 3 53.47 -22.51 -4.20
C ILE A 3 53.08 -21.63 -3.01
N GLY A 4 51.92 -21.89 -2.41
CA GLY A 4 51.32 -21.09 -1.34
C GLY A 4 50.03 -20.35 -1.75
N ASP A 5 49.73 -20.25 -3.05
CA ASP A 5 48.53 -19.54 -3.53
C ASP A 5 47.26 -20.34 -3.20
N LYS A 6 46.21 -19.65 -2.72
CA LYS A 6 44.87 -20.23 -2.60
C LYS A 6 44.16 -20.20 -3.95
N VAL A 7 43.74 -21.37 -4.39
CA VAL A 7 43.07 -21.56 -5.69
C VAL A 7 41.68 -22.12 -5.50
N ARG A 8 40.75 -21.65 -6.34
CA ARG A 8 39.43 -22.25 -6.53
C ARG A 8 39.43 -23.06 -7.81
N PHE A 9 38.75 -24.19 -7.80
CA PHE A 9 38.52 -24.94 -9.04
C PHE A 9 37.43 -24.28 -9.87
N LEU A 10 37.61 -24.24 -11.19
CA LEU A 10 36.67 -23.59 -12.11
C LEU A 10 35.36 -24.39 -12.27
N ASN A 11 35.46 -25.72 -12.23
CA ASN A 11 34.36 -26.63 -12.57
C ASN A 11 33.72 -27.34 -11.37
N GLU A 12 34.25 -27.13 -10.15
CA GLU A 12 33.79 -27.85 -8.96
C GLU A 12 33.69 -26.92 -7.74
N VAL A 13 32.79 -27.25 -6.82
CA VAL A 13 32.59 -26.48 -5.58
C VAL A 13 33.65 -26.91 -4.57
N GLY A 14 34.86 -26.39 -4.75
CA GLY A 14 36.02 -26.71 -3.93
C GLY A 14 37.20 -25.79 -4.24
N GLY A 15 38.11 -25.69 -3.28
CA GLY A 15 39.35 -24.92 -3.41
C GLY A 15 40.37 -25.39 -2.39
N GLY A 16 41.62 -25.02 -2.61
CA GLY A 16 42.73 -25.48 -1.78
C GLY A 16 43.97 -24.62 -1.94
N THR A 17 45.05 -25.00 -1.27
CA THR A 17 46.33 -24.27 -1.33
C THR A 17 47.30 -25.02 -2.23
N VAL A 18 47.95 -24.32 -3.17
CA VAL A 18 48.90 -24.95 -4.09
C VAL A 18 50.17 -25.32 -3.31
N LYS A 19 50.42 -26.63 -3.16
CA LYS A 19 51.57 -27.15 -2.43
C LYS A 19 52.77 -27.44 -3.35
N GLY A 20 52.52 -27.64 -4.63
CA GLY A 20 53.56 -27.94 -5.61
C GLY A 20 53.06 -28.05 -7.03
N PHE A 21 53.98 -28.23 -7.97
CA PHE A 21 53.67 -28.49 -9.38
C PHE A 21 54.31 -29.80 -9.81
N GLN A 22 53.54 -30.65 -10.50
CA GLN A 22 54.02 -31.90 -11.07
C GLN A 22 54.10 -31.74 -12.59
N GLY A 23 55.25 -31.25 -13.07
CA GLY A 23 55.43 -30.88 -14.47
C GLY A 23 54.94 -29.47 -14.79
N LYS A 24 54.78 -29.15 -16.09
CA LYS A 24 54.39 -27.80 -16.55
C LYS A 24 52.89 -27.52 -16.51
N ASP A 25 52.06 -28.56 -16.55
CA ASP A 25 50.62 -28.42 -16.77
C ASP A 25 49.73 -28.92 -15.61
N THR A 26 50.33 -29.48 -14.55
CA THR A 26 49.59 -30.05 -13.40
C THR A 26 50.09 -29.45 -12.08
N ALA A 27 49.16 -29.00 -11.24
CA ALA A 27 49.40 -28.48 -9.90
C ALA A 27 48.84 -29.42 -8.82
N LEU A 28 49.58 -29.59 -7.72
CA LEU A 28 49.10 -30.27 -6.52
C LEU A 28 48.43 -29.24 -5.61
N VAL A 29 47.15 -29.43 -5.35
CA VAL A 29 46.34 -28.56 -4.50
C VAL A 29 45.90 -29.36 -3.28
N GLU A 30 46.25 -28.84 -2.09
CA GLU A 30 45.88 -29.41 -0.80
C GLU A 30 44.51 -28.86 -0.38
N ASP A 31 43.55 -29.75 -0.16
CA ASP A 31 42.19 -29.39 0.29
C ASP A 31 42.12 -29.13 1.81
N ALA A 32 40.93 -28.82 2.32
CA ALA A 32 40.71 -28.56 3.74
C ALA A 32 40.87 -29.80 4.65
N ASP A 33 40.90 -31.01 4.07
CA ASP A 33 41.07 -32.29 4.75
C ASP A 33 42.54 -32.77 4.72
N GLY A 34 43.45 -32.02 4.10
CA GLY A 34 44.90 -32.28 4.07
C GLY A 34 45.33 -33.30 3.01
N PHE A 35 44.50 -33.54 1.99
CA PHE A 35 44.83 -34.43 0.87
C PHE A 35 45.38 -33.66 -0.33
N ASP A 36 46.44 -34.20 -0.95
CA ASP A 36 47.08 -33.63 -2.13
C ASP A 36 46.38 -34.11 -3.42
N ILE A 37 45.63 -33.22 -4.08
CA ILE A 37 44.89 -33.53 -5.31
C ILE A 37 45.61 -32.95 -6.53
N PRO A 38 46.01 -33.77 -7.52
CA PRO A 38 46.61 -33.29 -8.75
C PRO A 38 45.53 -32.75 -9.70
N VAL A 39 45.55 -31.44 -9.93
CA VAL A 39 44.60 -30.72 -10.79
C VAL A 39 45.33 -29.99 -11.93
N PRO A 40 44.76 -29.92 -13.14
CA PRO A 40 45.37 -29.18 -14.24
C PRO A 40 45.36 -27.67 -13.96
N VAL A 41 46.46 -26.98 -14.27
CA VAL A 41 46.63 -25.53 -13.98
C VAL A 41 45.54 -24.67 -14.63
N ARG A 42 45.01 -25.11 -15.78
CA ARG A 42 43.94 -24.40 -16.52
C ARG A 42 42.60 -24.37 -15.79
N GLU A 43 42.42 -25.26 -14.82
CA GLU A 43 41.18 -25.39 -14.05
C GLU A 43 41.31 -24.77 -12.65
N CYS A 44 42.44 -24.10 -12.38
CA CYS A 44 42.72 -23.41 -11.11
C CYS A 44 42.66 -21.89 -11.29
N VAL A 45 41.87 -21.21 -10.46
CA VAL A 45 41.79 -19.75 -10.41
C VAL A 45 42.33 -19.26 -9.07
N VAL A 46 43.39 -18.46 -9.10
CA VAL A 46 44.01 -17.88 -7.89
C VAL A 46 43.09 -16.82 -7.30
N ILE A 47 42.74 -16.98 -6.03
CA ILE A 47 41.81 -16.08 -5.32
C ILE A 47 42.56 -15.09 -4.42
N ASP A 48 43.73 -15.50 -3.91
CA ASP A 48 44.55 -14.66 -3.04
C ASP A 48 46.04 -14.85 -3.38
N THR A 49 46.77 -13.73 -3.43
CA THR A 49 48.21 -13.71 -3.72
C THR A 49 48.87 -12.96 -2.57
N ASP A 50 49.59 -13.68 -1.70
CA ASP A 50 50.28 -13.11 -0.55
C ASP A 50 51.61 -12.48 -0.98
N ASP A 51 51.55 -11.33 -1.65
CA ASP A 51 52.67 -10.39 -1.72
C ASP A 51 52.16 -9.01 -2.18
N TYR A 52 51.87 -8.11 -1.23
CA TYR A 52 52.43 -6.75 -1.18
C TYR A 52 51.95 -6.01 0.08
N ASN A 53 52.91 -5.84 0.98
CA ASN A 53 52.88 -5.07 2.22
C ASN A 53 52.60 -3.57 1.95
N ILE A 54 51.36 -3.11 2.07
CA ILE A 54 51.03 -1.67 2.16
C ILE A 54 50.12 -1.41 3.36
N LYS A 55 50.70 -0.76 4.37
CA LYS A 55 50.02 -0.18 5.53
C LYS A 55 48.85 0.71 5.08
N ARG A 56 47.62 0.37 5.48
CA ARG A 56 46.50 1.33 5.56
C ARG A 56 45.86 1.27 6.94
N LYS A 57 45.60 2.47 7.48
CA LYS A 57 45.09 2.79 8.81
C LYS A 57 43.69 2.22 9.06
N PRO A 58 43.28 2.05 10.34
CA PRO A 58 42.18 1.19 10.72
C PRO A 58 40.84 1.84 10.39
N VAL A 59 39.95 1.08 9.75
CA VAL A 59 38.52 1.34 9.76
C VAL A 59 37.88 0.13 10.45
N THR A 60 37.19 0.45 11.53
CA THR A 60 36.45 -0.39 12.46
C THR A 60 35.54 -1.41 11.74
N PRO A 61 35.35 -2.62 12.28
CA PRO A 61 34.72 -3.73 11.57
C PRO A 61 33.20 -3.59 11.57
N THR A 62 32.59 -3.33 10.42
CA THR A 62 31.20 -3.72 10.19
C THR A 62 31.17 -5.22 9.94
N LEU A 63 30.74 -5.95 10.95
CA LEU A 63 30.42 -7.38 10.93
C LEU A 63 29.60 -7.71 9.68
N SER A 64 30.26 -8.31 8.68
CA SER A 64 29.61 -8.99 7.56
C SER A 64 28.89 -10.21 8.11
N LYS A 65 27.58 -10.02 8.26
CA LYS A 65 26.57 -11.00 8.60
C LYS A 65 26.76 -12.23 7.69
N VAL A 66 26.93 -13.37 8.34
CA VAL A 66 26.87 -14.72 7.77
C VAL A 66 25.70 -14.80 6.77
N GLU A 67 25.99 -15.23 5.54
CA GLU A 67 24.98 -15.65 4.57
C GLU A 67 24.27 -16.88 5.15
N GLU A 68 23.17 -16.64 5.86
CA GLU A 68 22.17 -17.67 6.10
C GLU A 68 21.60 -18.14 4.75
N PRO A 69 21.32 -19.45 4.60
CA PRO A 69 20.70 -19.97 3.40
C PRO A 69 19.40 -19.22 3.16
N ILE A 70 19.28 -18.64 1.97
CA ILE A 70 18.12 -17.89 1.49
C ILE A 70 16.92 -18.85 1.58
N LYS A 71 16.19 -18.80 2.70
CA LYS A 71 14.85 -19.37 2.79
C LYS A 71 14.09 -18.80 1.59
N PRO A 72 13.42 -19.63 0.76
CA PRO A 72 12.61 -19.10 -0.31
C PRO A 72 11.66 -18.11 0.34
N THR A 73 11.86 -16.81 0.05
CA THR A 73 10.93 -15.77 0.42
C THR A 73 9.64 -16.24 -0.18
N LYS A 74 8.73 -16.69 0.69
CA LYS A 74 7.35 -16.96 0.34
C LYS A 74 6.91 -15.64 -0.28
N SER A 75 6.92 -15.57 -1.61
CA SER A 75 6.36 -14.45 -2.34
C SER A 75 4.99 -14.28 -1.72
N GLU A 76 4.80 -13.20 -0.96
CA GLU A 76 3.50 -12.89 -0.41
C GLU A 76 2.58 -12.89 -1.61
N ILE A 77 1.73 -13.91 -1.69
CA ILE A 77 0.71 -13.99 -2.72
C ILE A 77 -0.18 -12.81 -2.38
N LYS A 78 0.07 -11.65 -2.99
CA LYS A 78 -0.86 -10.52 -2.95
C LYS A 78 -2.09 -11.05 -3.64
N ILE A 79 -3.06 -11.52 -2.85
CA ILE A 79 -4.35 -11.97 -3.36
C ILE A 79 -4.97 -10.71 -3.97
N HIS A 80 -4.94 -10.63 -5.31
CA HIS A 80 -5.59 -9.52 -5.99
C HIS A 80 -7.10 -9.73 -5.83
N PRO A 81 -7.85 -8.74 -5.34
CA PRO A 81 -9.30 -8.82 -5.24
C PRO A 81 -9.89 -9.21 -6.59
N VAL A 82 -10.77 -10.21 -6.57
CA VAL A 82 -11.43 -10.70 -7.78
C VAL A 82 -12.38 -9.61 -8.27
N GLU A 83 -12.21 -9.20 -9.53
CA GLU A 83 -13.11 -8.22 -10.14
C GLU A 83 -14.48 -8.84 -10.38
N MET A 84 -15.52 -8.12 -9.97
CA MET A 84 -16.90 -8.52 -10.24
C MET A 84 -17.33 -7.94 -11.60
N ARG A 85 -17.96 -8.77 -12.44
CA ARG A 85 -18.45 -8.32 -13.75
C ARG A 85 -19.42 -7.16 -13.58
N GLY A 86 -19.21 -6.07 -14.33
CA GLY A 86 -20.09 -4.90 -14.33
C GLY A 86 -19.77 -3.84 -13.25
N ARG A 87 -18.76 -4.04 -12.39
CA ARG A 87 -18.35 -3.07 -11.36
C ARG A 87 -17.17 -2.18 -11.75
N ASP A 88 -17.02 -1.93 -13.04
CA ASP A 88 -16.06 -0.94 -13.57
C ASP A 88 -16.62 0.49 -13.61
N VAL A 89 -17.87 0.62 -13.16
CA VAL A 89 -18.52 1.87 -12.80
C VAL A 89 -18.19 2.18 -11.34
N LEU A 90 -17.68 3.37 -11.08
CA LEU A 90 -17.27 3.81 -9.75
C LEU A 90 -18.53 4.16 -8.93
N ASN A 91 -18.74 3.42 -7.85
CA ASN A 91 -19.75 3.69 -6.85
C ASN A 91 -19.08 3.72 -5.47
N VAL A 92 -19.18 4.86 -4.79
CA VAL A 92 -18.58 5.07 -3.48
C VAL A 92 -19.60 5.73 -2.58
N VAL A 93 -19.75 5.20 -1.37
CA VAL A 93 -20.80 5.59 -0.44
C VAL A 93 -20.21 5.81 0.95
N LEU A 94 -20.56 6.91 1.59
CA LEU A 94 -20.29 7.15 3.00
C LEU A 94 -21.50 6.70 3.81
N ALA A 95 -21.28 5.81 4.77
CA ALA A 95 -22.33 5.25 5.61
C ALA A 95 -22.03 5.50 7.08
N PHE A 96 -23.07 5.78 7.85
CA PHE A 96 -23.01 5.87 9.31
C PHE A 96 -23.91 4.79 9.91
N VAL A 97 -23.34 3.98 10.79
CA VAL A 97 -24.02 2.83 11.41
C VAL A 97 -23.96 2.99 12.92
N PRO A 98 -25.09 2.92 13.64
CA PRO A 98 -25.08 2.90 15.09
C PRO A 98 -24.66 1.52 15.60
N GLU A 99 -23.88 1.47 16.67
CA GLU A 99 -23.51 0.21 17.33
C GLU A 99 -24.75 -0.48 17.93
N ASP A 100 -25.68 0.29 18.51
CA ASP A 100 -26.98 -0.19 18.96
C ASP A 100 -28.13 0.70 18.46
N ILE A 101 -28.88 0.18 17.49
CA ILE A 101 -30.04 0.81 16.87
C ILE A 101 -31.25 0.97 17.84
N LYS A 102 -31.28 0.25 18.96
CA LYS A 102 -32.34 0.41 19.98
C LYS A 102 -32.02 1.55 20.94
N GLU A 103 -30.74 1.78 21.17
CA GLU A 103 -30.21 2.84 22.03
C GLU A 103 -29.51 3.95 21.25
N VAL A 104 -30.14 4.39 20.15
CA VAL A 104 -29.63 5.49 19.31
C VAL A 104 -29.27 6.72 20.16
N SER A 105 -29.94 6.92 21.31
CA SER A 105 -29.71 7.99 22.31
C SER A 105 -28.33 8.00 23.00
N SER A 106 -27.72 6.84 23.19
CA SER A 106 -26.53 6.64 24.03
C SER A 106 -25.41 5.92 23.30
N THR A 107 -25.73 5.30 22.17
CA THR A 107 -24.80 4.49 21.38
C THR A 107 -23.71 5.32 20.68
N SER A 108 -22.61 4.64 20.37
CA SER A 108 -21.58 5.12 19.46
C SER A 108 -22.00 4.88 18.00
N PHE A 109 -21.33 5.58 17.09
CA PHE A 109 -21.55 5.45 15.66
C PHE A 109 -20.25 5.15 14.95
N GLU A 110 -20.35 4.34 13.92
CA GLU A 110 -19.26 3.96 13.05
C GLU A 110 -19.47 4.63 11.69
N ALA A 111 -18.43 5.31 11.18
CA ALA A 111 -18.41 5.83 9.82
C ALA A 111 -17.66 4.87 8.91
N TYR A 112 -18.25 4.50 7.78
CA TYR A 112 -17.68 3.61 6.79
C TYR A 112 -17.61 4.26 5.42
N LEU A 113 -16.51 4.05 4.70
CA LEU A 113 -16.45 4.28 3.27
C LEU A 113 -16.62 2.95 2.54
N VAL A 114 -17.72 2.82 1.82
CA VAL A 114 -18.05 1.62 1.04
C VAL A 114 -17.60 1.85 -0.40
N ASN A 115 -16.70 0.99 -0.86
CA ASN A 115 -16.22 0.95 -2.24
C ASN A 115 -16.95 -0.18 -2.99
N ASP A 116 -18.02 0.18 -3.69
CA ASP A 116 -18.78 -0.75 -4.54
C ASP A 116 -18.25 -0.73 -5.99
N SER A 117 -16.94 -0.87 -6.14
CA SER A 117 -16.29 -0.85 -7.44
C SER A 117 -15.06 -1.76 -7.50
N ASN A 118 -14.61 -2.06 -8.72
CA ASN A 118 -13.39 -2.83 -8.99
C ASN A 118 -12.09 -2.01 -8.86
N TYR A 119 -12.16 -0.77 -8.38
CA TYR A 119 -11.00 0.11 -8.24
C TYR A 119 -10.46 0.08 -6.81
N TYR A 120 -9.15 0.23 -6.67
CA TYR A 120 -8.52 0.66 -5.44
C TYR A 120 -8.75 2.16 -5.26
N LEU A 121 -8.99 2.58 -4.01
CA LEU A 121 -9.17 3.99 -3.68
C LEU A 121 -8.09 4.45 -2.71
N TYR A 122 -7.31 5.46 -3.09
CA TYR A 122 -6.58 6.25 -2.10
C TYR A 122 -7.46 7.39 -1.66
N TYR A 123 -7.85 7.41 -0.38
CA TYR A 123 -8.83 8.35 0.14
C TYR A 123 -8.28 9.22 1.27
N ILE A 124 -8.93 10.36 1.45
CA ILE A 124 -8.81 11.27 2.57
C ILE A 124 -10.23 11.63 3.01
N TYR A 125 -10.50 11.44 4.29
CA TYR A 125 -11.73 11.84 4.97
C TYR A 125 -11.38 12.92 6.00
N ALA A 126 -12.04 14.07 5.88
CA ALA A 126 -11.75 15.25 6.68
C ALA A 126 -13.03 15.95 7.10
N ASN A 127 -12.99 16.70 8.21
CA ASN A 127 -14.05 17.62 8.60
C ASN A 127 -13.62 19.07 8.49
N ALA A 128 -14.58 19.98 8.34
CA ALA A 128 -14.32 21.40 8.35
C ALA A 128 -14.01 21.89 9.78
N GLU A 129 -13.01 22.74 9.92
CA GLU A 129 -12.63 23.42 11.15
C GLU A 129 -12.39 24.91 10.83
N GLY A 130 -13.42 25.73 11.03
CA GLY A 130 -13.43 27.11 10.57
C GLY A 130 -13.37 27.19 9.03
N ASN A 131 -12.28 27.76 8.50
CA ASN A 131 -12.03 27.86 7.06
C ASN A 131 -11.01 26.81 6.54
N ALA A 132 -10.59 25.88 7.39
CA ALA A 132 -9.65 24.82 7.05
C ALA A 132 -10.31 23.44 7.16
N TRP A 133 -9.59 22.41 6.71
CA TRP A 133 -10.00 21.02 6.81
C TRP A 133 -9.04 20.24 7.71
N LYS A 134 -9.59 19.47 8.64
CA LYS A 134 -8.85 18.57 9.53
C LYS A 134 -9.03 17.13 9.06
N THR A 135 -7.93 16.47 8.72
CA THR A 135 -7.94 15.05 8.34
C THR A 135 -8.32 14.19 9.54
N ARG A 136 -9.30 13.32 9.34
CA ARG A 136 -9.77 12.36 10.35
C ARG A 136 -9.25 10.95 10.04
N SER A 137 -9.33 10.56 8.77
CA SER A 137 -8.88 9.25 8.30
C SER A 137 -8.37 9.35 6.87
N HIS A 138 -7.39 8.53 6.51
CA HIS A 138 -6.88 8.44 5.15
C HIS A 138 -6.24 7.06 4.95
N GLY A 139 -6.19 6.59 3.71
CA GLY A 139 -5.60 5.28 3.45
C GLY A 139 -5.92 4.72 2.07
N LEU A 140 -5.69 3.42 1.94
CA LEU A 140 -6.01 2.63 0.76
C LEU A 140 -7.22 1.74 1.07
N ILE A 141 -8.19 1.71 0.15
CA ILE A 141 -9.34 0.81 0.21
C ILE A 141 -9.28 -0.13 -0.98
N ASP A 142 -9.41 -1.42 -0.69
CA ASP A 142 -9.44 -2.46 -1.71
C ASP A 142 -10.76 -2.42 -2.53
N PRO A 143 -10.76 -2.93 -3.76
CA PRO A 143 -11.97 -3.17 -4.53
C PRO A 143 -13.04 -3.95 -3.77
N ASN A 144 -14.31 -3.59 -3.97
CA ASN A 144 -15.48 -4.31 -3.47
C ASN A 144 -15.48 -4.56 -1.95
N THR A 145 -15.00 -3.58 -1.18
CA THR A 145 -14.93 -3.67 0.29
C THR A 145 -15.53 -2.43 0.95
N LYS A 146 -15.76 -2.52 2.26
CA LYS A 146 -16.06 -1.36 3.11
C LYS A 146 -14.94 -1.19 4.12
N PHE A 147 -14.60 0.06 4.42
CA PHE A 147 -13.52 0.40 5.34
C PHE A 147 -14.05 1.28 6.47
N LEU A 148 -13.74 0.91 7.71
CA LEU A 148 -14.09 1.70 8.89
C LEU A 148 -13.19 2.94 8.93
N LEU A 149 -13.80 4.11 8.82
CA LEU A 149 -13.10 5.40 8.84
C LEU A 149 -12.82 5.84 10.27
N GLU A 150 -13.84 5.78 11.12
CA GLU A 150 -13.79 6.21 12.52
C GLU A 150 -14.98 5.66 13.31
N GLU A 151 -14.79 5.61 14.63
CA GLU A 151 -15.84 5.42 15.63
C GLU A 151 -15.99 6.74 16.39
N PHE A 152 -17.21 7.20 16.62
CA PHE A 152 -17.46 8.47 17.29
C PHE A 152 -18.73 8.44 18.14
N THR A 153 -18.74 9.29 19.16
CA THR A 153 -19.93 9.55 19.98
C THR A 153 -20.64 10.81 19.51
N ARG A 154 -21.83 11.04 20.06
CA ARG A 154 -22.69 12.20 19.76
C ARG A 154 -22.02 13.55 19.99
N ASP A 155 -21.07 13.62 20.93
CA ASP A 155 -20.33 14.84 21.23
C ASP A 155 -19.51 15.34 20.04
N SER A 156 -19.11 14.42 19.16
CA SER A 156 -18.33 14.72 17.95
C SER A 156 -19.20 15.15 16.77
N LEU A 157 -20.54 15.08 16.86
CA LEU A 157 -21.44 15.41 15.75
C LEU A 157 -21.30 16.87 15.29
N ASN A 158 -20.93 17.78 16.19
CA ASN A 158 -20.68 19.18 15.85
C ASN A 158 -19.54 19.34 14.85
N GLU A 159 -18.50 18.49 14.94
CA GLU A 159 -17.39 18.49 13.98
C GLU A 159 -17.80 17.89 12.64
N LEU A 160 -18.78 16.98 12.65
CA LEU A 160 -19.22 16.23 11.47
C LEU A 160 -20.31 16.95 10.65
N GLU A 161 -20.72 18.17 11.00
CA GLU A 161 -21.71 18.91 10.22
C GLU A 161 -21.26 19.09 8.76
N ARG A 162 -19.95 19.32 8.57
CA ARG A 162 -19.33 19.43 7.24
C ARG A 162 -18.15 18.49 7.13
N VAL A 163 -18.25 17.58 6.19
CA VAL A 163 -17.19 16.61 5.89
C VAL A 163 -16.82 16.65 4.42
N SER A 164 -15.59 16.28 4.13
CA SER A 164 -15.05 16.17 2.78
C SER A 164 -14.49 14.76 2.61
N VAL A 165 -14.85 14.13 1.49
CA VAL A 165 -14.27 12.87 1.04
C VAL A 165 -13.57 13.12 -0.27
N GLN A 166 -12.24 12.94 -0.27
CA GLN A 166 -11.40 13.06 -1.45
C GLN A 166 -10.77 11.72 -1.76
N PHE A 167 -10.75 11.32 -3.02
CA PHE A 167 -10.04 10.10 -3.41
C PHE A 167 -9.68 10.05 -4.90
N ILE A 168 -8.74 9.17 -5.21
CA ILE A 168 -8.40 8.77 -6.57
C ILE A 168 -8.61 7.27 -6.73
N ALA A 169 -9.15 6.87 -7.89
CA ALA A 169 -9.47 5.48 -8.20
C ALA A 169 -8.47 4.91 -9.24
N PHE A 170 -7.94 3.72 -8.98
CA PHE A 170 -6.99 3.05 -9.86
C PHE A 170 -7.14 1.52 -9.85
N LYS A 171 -6.59 0.83 -10.86
CA LYS A 171 -6.40 -0.63 -10.83
C LYS A 171 -4.90 -0.93 -10.84
N ASP A 172 -4.44 -1.78 -9.93
CA ASP A 172 -3.04 -2.22 -9.90
C ASP A 172 -2.79 -3.30 -10.96
N ASN A 173 -1.69 -3.17 -11.71
CA ASN A 173 -1.25 -4.09 -12.77
C ASN A 173 -2.32 -4.48 -13.81
N LYS A 174 -3.27 -3.58 -14.12
CA LYS A 174 -4.33 -3.80 -15.11
C LYS A 174 -4.59 -2.57 -15.95
N THR A 175 -5.02 -2.77 -17.20
CA THR A 175 -5.46 -1.69 -18.09
C THR A 175 -6.89 -1.28 -17.73
N TYR A 176 -7.13 0.02 -17.55
CA TYR A 176 -8.45 0.57 -17.24
C TYR A 176 -8.59 2.00 -17.76
N MET A 177 -9.83 2.48 -17.84
CA MET A 177 -10.10 3.90 -18.12
C MET A 177 -9.94 4.72 -16.84
N PRO A 178 -9.06 5.73 -16.81
CA PRO A 178 -8.84 6.54 -15.62
C PRO A 178 -10.13 7.26 -15.22
N LYS A 179 -10.42 7.27 -13.92
CA LYS A 179 -11.50 8.05 -13.33
C LYS A 179 -10.95 9.40 -12.86
N PRO A 180 -11.77 10.48 -12.88
CA PRO A 180 -11.34 11.76 -12.35
C PRO A 180 -11.03 11.66 -10.85
N ALA A 181 -10.15 12.53 -10.36
CA ALA A 181 -10.00 12.71 -8.92
C ALA A 181 -11.30 13.26 -8.35
N VAL A 182 -11.81 12.64 -7.30
CA VAL A 182 -13.09 12.99 -6.68
C VAL A 182 -12.80 13.84 -5.45
N ASN A 183 -13.49 14.96 -5.35
CA ASN A 183 -13.57 15.77 -4.14
C ASN A 183 -15.04 16.12 -3.92
N VAL A 184 -15.63 15.57 -2.86
CA VAL A 184 -17.04 15.77 -2.52
C VAL A 184 -17.12 16.27 -1.10
N GLU A 185 -17.69 17.47 -0.97
CA GLU A 185 -18.06 18.05 0.31
C GLU A 185 -19.53 17.73 0.61
N LEU A 186 -19.79 17.29 1.83
CA LEU A 186 -21.10 16.89 2.31
C LEU A 186 -21.47 17.70 3.55
N ARG A 187 -22.73 18.11 3.61
CA ARG A 187 -23.34 18.56 4.85
C ARG A 187 -24.12 17.40 5.47
N ILE A 188 -23.62 16.91 6.60
CA ILE A 188 -24.29 15.84 7.32
C ILE A 188 -25.41 16.44 8.17
N ASP A 189 -26.58 15.82 8.10
CA ASP A 189 -27.72 16.22 8.91
C ASP A 189 -27.60 15.51 10.26
N THR A 190 -26.91 16.17 11.19
CA THR A 190 -26.62 15.64 12.53
C THR A 190 -27.89 15.34 13.32
N VAL A 191 -29.03 15.95 12.99
CA VAL A 191 -30.33 15.69 13.62
C VAL A 191 -30.81 14.25 13.34
N LYS A 192 -30.37 13.65 12.23
CA LYS A 192 -30.70 12.25 11.88
C LYS A 192 -30.14 11.26 12.89
N PHE A 193 -29.00 11.55 13.52
CA PHE A 193 -28.37 10.72 14.55
C PHE A 193 -29.19 10.66 15.86
N TYR A 194 -30.26 11.45 15.97
CA TYR A 194 -31.22 11.39 17.08
C TYR A 194 -32.53 10.68 16.71
N LYS A 195 -32.69 10.25 15.45
CA LYS A 195 -33.95 9.74 14.90
C LYS A 195 -33.77 8.38 14.25
N LEU A 196 -34.18 7.32 14.95
CA LEU A 196 -34.13 5.94 14.48
C LEU A 196 -34.66 5.75 13.04
N HIS A 197 -35.85 6.29 12.73
CA HIS A 197 -36.50 6.13 11.42
C HIS A 197 -35.76 6.79 10.23
N THR A 198 -34.66 7.50 10.49
CA THR A 198 -33.83 8.10 9.42
C THR A 198 -32.76 7.15 8.92
N PHE A 199 -32.40 6.14 9.72
CA PHE A 199 -31.56 5.02 9.32
C PHE A 199 -32.40 4.03 8.53
N ARG A 200 -31.85 3.51 7.44
CA ARG A 200 -32.56 2.66 6.49
C ARG A 200 -31.81 1.37 6.26
N GLU A 201 -32.55 0.34 5.86
CA GLU A 201 -31.95 -0.90 5.38
C GLU A 201 -31.07 -0.62 4.17
N SER A 202 -29.96 -1.34 4.10
CA SER A 202 -28.97 -1.23 3.04
C SER A 202 -28.51 -2.61 2.62
N ILE A 203 -28.00 -2.70 1.40
CA ILE A 203 -27.33 -3.91 0.93
C ILE A 203 -25.91 -4.07 1.51
N TYR A 204 -25.37 -3.03 2.15
CA TYR A 204 -23.98 -2.99 2.64
C TYR A 204 -23.84 -3.39 4.12
N PHE A 205 -24.92 -3.33 4.88
CA PHE A 205 -24.96 -3.53 6.34
C PHE A 205 -26.19 -4.36 6.70
N GLU A 206 -26.05 -5.19 7.72
CA GLU A 206 -27.22 -5.91 8.29
C GLU A 206 -28.05 -4.95 9.16
N GLU A 207 -27.37 -4.01 9.80
CA GLU A 207 -27.93 -2.92 10.58
C GLU A 207 -28.48 -1.79 9.70
N LEU A 208 -29.40 -1.00 10.27
CA LEU A 208 -29.88 0.21 9.60
C LEU A 208 -28.77 1.25 9.53
N ALA A 209 -28.54 1.80 8.35
CA ALA A 209 -27.47 2.76 8.08
C ALA A 209 -28.02 4.09 7.56
N LEU A 210 -27.35 5.18 7.87
CA LEU A 210 -27.54 6.47 7.23
C LEU A 210 -26.54 6.61 6.08
N ILE A 211 -27.04 6.71 4.87
CA ILE A 211 -26.24 6.58 3.64
C ILE A 211 -26.17 7.89 2.87
N TYR A 212 -24.96 8.24 2.44
CA TYR A 212 -24.64 9.37 1.59
C TYR A 212 -23.85 8.89 0.36
N ASP A 213 -24.44 9.02 -0.82
CA ASP A 213 -23.77 8.71 -2.07
C ASP A 213 -22.64 9.74 -2.32
N ILE A 214 -21.39 9.29 -2.43
CA ILE A 214 -20.25 10.14 -2.80
C ILE A 214 -20.08 10.17 -4.31
N VAL A 215 -20.05 8.99 -4.92
CA VAL A 215 -20.08 8.82 -6.37
C VAL A 215 -21.12 7.76 -6.67
N LYS A 216 -21.99 8.08 -7.62
CA LYS A 216 -22.98 7.17 -8.14
C LYS A 216 -22.89 7.12 -9.65
N ASP A 217 -22.74 5.92 -10.20
CA ASP A 217 -22.65 5.69 -11.62
C ASP A 217 -21.58 6.58 -12.30
N ASP A 218 -20.35 6.60 -11.73
CA ASP A 218 -19.23 7.47 -12.14
C ASP A 218 -19.42 8.98 -11.92
N ASN A 219 -20.59 9.42 -11.44
CA ASN A 219 -20.88 10.83 -11.22
C ASN A 219 -20.70 11.19 -9.73
N PRO A 220 -19.77 12.10 -9.39
CA PRO A 220 -19.68 12.64 -8.05
C PRO A 220 -20.97 13.37 -7.66
N THR A 221 -21.50 13.04 -6.50
CA THR A 221 -22.67 13.70 -5.94
C THR A 221 -22.30 15.12 -5.56
N LYS A 222 -22.79 16.11 -6.31
CA LYS A 222 -22.75 17.49 -5.85
C LYS A 222 -23.89 17.69 -4.86
N GLN A 223 -23.59 17.66 -3.56
CA GLN A 223 -24.48 18.32 -2.62
C GLN A 223 -24.41 19.81 -2.94
N VAL A 224 -25.57 20.40 -3.19
CA VAL A 224 -25.77 21.74 -3.73
C VAL A 224 -25.16 22.79 -2.79
N TYR A 225 -23.85 22.99 -2.89
CA TYR A 225 -23.18 24.20 -2.47
C TYR A 225 -23.18 25.11 -3.68
N ILE A 226 -24.26 25.86 -3.84
CA ILE A 226 -24.21 26.95 -4.81
C ILE A 226 -23.33 28.01 -4.16
N SER A 227 -22.05 28.02 -4.52
CA SER A 227 -21.20 29.14 -4.17
C SER A 227 -21.85 30.39 -4.76
N ALA A 228 -21.78 31.52 -4.04
CA ALA A 228 -22.32 32.78 -4.56
C ALA A 228 -21.70 33.12 -5.93
N GLU A 229 -20.48 32.66 -6.18
CA GLU A 229 -19.75 32.77 -7.43
C GLU A 229 -20.36 31.93 -8.57
N ASP A 230 -20.83 30.71 -8.28
CA ASP A 230 -21.54 29.86 -9.25
C ASP A 230 -22.93 30.42 -9.61
N ILE A 231 -23.64 31.01 -8.64
CA ILE A 231 -24.86 31.80 -8.92
C ILE A 231 -24.53 33.00 -9.79
N GLN A 232 -23.49 33.75 -9.44
CA GLN A 232 -23.13 34.98 -10.13
C GLN A 232 -22.72 34.69 -11.58
N THR A 233 -21.90 33.67 -11.82
CA THR A 233 -21.52 33.24 -13.18
C THR A 233 -22.72 32.72 -13.97
N ALA A 234 -23.61 31.92 -13.37
CA ALA A 234 -24.82 31.46 -14.03
C ALA A 234 -25.80 32.61 -14.36
N LEU A 235 -25.89 33.64 -13.51
CA LEU A 235 -26.71 34.83 -13.76
C LEU A 235 -26.10 35.76 -14.81
N LEU A 236 -24.77 35.85 -14.88
CA LEU A 236 -24.05 36.61 -15.91
C LEU A 236 -24.20 35.96 -17.29
N GLN A 237 -24.02 34.63 -17.39
CA GLN A 237 -24.17 33.89 -18.66
C GLN A 237 -25.58 34.00 -19.26
N LYS A 238 -26.62 34.19 -18.45
CA LYS A 238 -28.00 34.35 -18.91
C LYS A 238 -28.35 35.77 -19.37
N LYS A 239 -27.47 36.76 -19.12
CA LYS A 239 -27.64 38.15 -19.58
C LYS A 239 -27.04 38.42 -20.96
N ASP A 240 -26.11 37.57 -21.41
CA ASP A 240 -25.40 37.70 -22.69
C ASP A 240 -26.03 36.83 -23.81
N ALA A 241 -27.24 36.30 -23.60
CA ALA A 241 -28.05 35.57 -24.58
C ALA A 241 -29.40 36.27 -24.77
#